data_AF-A0A392N6M3-F1
#
_entry.id   AF-A0A392N6M3-F1
#
_cell.length_a   1.000
_cell.length_b   1.000
_cell.length_c   1.000
_cell.angle_alpha   90.00
_cell.angle_beta   90.00
_cell.angle_gamma   90.00
#
_symmetry.space_group_name_H-M   'P 1'
#
loop_
_entity.id
_entity.type
_entity.pdbx_description
1 polymer ?
#
loop_
_entity_poly.entity_id
_entity_poly.type
_entity_poly.pdbx_seq_one_letter_code
_entity_poly.pdbx_strand_id
1 'polypeptide(L)'
;MLKTIVESLFEHCGYPVPEFQTNEDAVHRLELLLKKVEGTPLLLVLDDVWPNSETLVEKLQFQISDFKILVTSRVAFPRFSTTCILKPLVHEDAVILFHHFAQMEKNSSDIIDKDLVEKVVRSCKGLPLAIKVIATSLRNQPYDLWRKIVKELSQGMLLGPSPISRRP
;
A
#
# COMPACT_ATOMS: atom_id res chain seq x y z
N MET A 1 7.44 3.85 18.64
CA MET A 1 6.58 3.06 17.74
C MET A 1 5.37 2.51 18.47
N LEU A 2 5.50 1.50 19.35
CA LEU A 2 4.34 0.95 20.07
C LEU A 2 3.59 1.99 20.90
N LYS A 3 4.29 2.73 21.76
CA LYS A 3 3.69 3.80 22.57
C LYS A 3 2.92 4.79 21.69
N THR A 4 3.53 5.26 20.61
CA THR A 4 2.90 6.14 19.61
C THR A 4 1.62 5.56 19.00
N ILE A 5 1.59 4.26 18.69
CA ILE A 5 0.38 3.57 18.20
C ILE A 5 -0.69 3.59 19.29
N VAL A 6 -0.34 3.24 20.53
CA VAL A 6 -1.29 3.23 21.64
C VAL A 6 -1.82 4.64 21.91
N GLU A 7 -0.95 5.65 21.99
CA GLU A 7 -1.31 7.06 22.15
C GLU A 7 -2.33 7.50 21.10
N SER A 8 -2.03 7.23 19.82
CA SER A 8 -2.93 7.57 18.71
C SER A 8 -4.29 6.88 18.81
N LEU A 9 -4.34 5.62 19.25
CA LEU A 9 -5.60 4.89 19.44
C LEU A 9 -6.43 5.46 20.59
N PHE A 10 -5.80 5.88 21.70
CA PHE A 10 -6.50 6.57 22.79
C PHE A 10 -7.13 7.87 22.31
N GLU A 11 -6.38 8.69 21.57
CA GLU A 11 -6.89 9.94 20.97
C GLU A 11 -8.06 9.68 20.03
N HIS A 12 -7.94 8.68 19.15
CA HIS A 12 -8.98 8.36 18.17
C HIS A 12 -10.27 7.83 18.81
N CYS A 13 -10.15 7.11 19.94
CA CYS A 13 -11.29 6.67 20.72
C CYS A 13 -11.87 7.75 21.64
N GLY A 14 -11.27 8.96 21.69
CA GLY A 14 -11.73 10.06 22.53
C GLY A 14 -11.41 9.90 24.02
N TYR A 15 -10.40 9.10 24.36
CA TYR A 15 -9.95 8.89 25.73
C TYR A 15 -8.67 9.70 26.02
N PRO A 16 -8.47 10.17 27.26
CA PRO A 16 -7.23 10.83 27.65
C PRO A 16 -6.06 9.83 27.52
N VAL A 17 -4.98 10.28 26.90
CA VAL A 17 -3.76 9.49 26.70
C VAL A 17 -3.03 9.36 28.04
N PRO A 18 -2.86 8.14 28.58
CA PRO A 18 -2.13 7.94 29.83
C PRO A 18 -0.61 7.95 29.58
N GLU A 19 0.17 8.27 30.60
CA GLU A 19 1.62 8.04 30.56
C GLU A 19 1.93 6.54 30.66
N PHE A 20 2.70 6.03 29.70
CA PHE A 20 3.10 4.63 29.64
C PHE A 20 4.49 4.40 30.22
N GLN A 21 4.59 3.57 31.25
CA GLN A 21 5.87 3.27 31.89
C GLN A 21 6.70 2.31 31.02
N THR A 22 6.10 1.21 30.58
CA THR A 22 6.73 0.17 29.75
C THR A 22 5.92 -0.11 28.48
N ASN A 23 6.46 -0.94 27.59
CA ASN A 23 5.71 -1.42 26.43
C ASN A 23 4.57 -2.35 26.87
N GLU A 24 4.81 -3.17 27.90
CA GLU A 24 3.83 -4.08 28.48
C GLU A 24 2.67 -3.31 29.11
N ASP A 25 2.95 -2.21 29.82
CA ASP A 25 1.93 -1.30 30.35
C ASP A 25 1.11 -0.65 29.22
N ALA A 26 1.76 -0.23 28.13
CA ALA A 26 1.07 0.31 26.96
C ALA A 26 0.12 -0.72 26.30
N VAL A 27 0.59 -1.95 26.11
CA VAL A 27 -0.22 -3.06 25.57
C VAL A 27 -1.40 -3.37 26.48
N HIS A 28 -1.18 -3.46 27.80
CA HIS A 28 -2.24 -3.73 28.75
C HIS A 28 -3.31 -2.63 28.78
N ARG A 29 -2.89 -1.36 28.75
CA ARG A 29 -3.81 -0.22 28.69
C ARG A 29 -4.59 -0.18 27.39
N LEU A 30 -3.97 -0.54 26.27
CA LEU A 30 -4.67 -0.67 25.00
C LEU A 30 -5.73 -1.78 25.07
N GLU A 31 -5.41 -2.94 25.64
CA GLU A 31 -6.39 -4.02 25.84
C GLU A 31 -7.60 -3.53 26.64
N LEU A 32 -7.37 -2.81 27.74
CA LEU A 32 -8.44 -2.24 28.56
C LEU A 32 -9.26 -1.20 27.79
N LEU A 33 -8.63 -0.38 26.95
CA LEU A 33 -9.34 0.57 26.08
C LEU A 33 -10.25 -0.19 25.11
N LEU A 34 -9.72 -1.20 24.42
CA LEU A 34 -10.45 -1.99 23.43
C LEU A 34 -11.64 -2.75 24.07
N LYS A 35 -11.49 -3.23 25.31
CA LYS A 35 -12.60 -3.82 26.09
C LYS A 35 -13.64 -2.80 26.54
N LYS A 36 -13.28 -1.51 26.69
CA LYS A 36 -14.26 -0.46 27.03
C LYS A 36 -15.08 0.00 25.85
N VAL A 37 -14.50 -0.07 24.66
CA VAL A 37 -15.22 0.18 23.40
C VAL A 37 -15.92 -1.10 22.88
N GLU A 38 -15.99 -2.14 23.71
CA GLU A 38 -16.71 -3.38 23.43
C GLU A 38 -18.21 -3.11 23.25
N GLY A 39 -18.80 -3.73 22.22
CA GLY A 39 -20.19 -3.50 21.81
C GLY A 39 -20.36 -3.39 20.29
N THR A 40 -19.27 -3.22 19.55
CA THR A 40 -19.22 -3.30 18.08
C THR A 40 -18.03 -4.17 17.63
N PRO A 41 -18.11 -4.82 16.47
CA PRO A 41 -16.96 -5.50 15.88
C PRO A 41 -15.79 -4.52 15.68
N LEU A 42 -14.60 -4.90 16.13
CA LEU A 42 -13.40 -4.05 16.13
C LEU A 42 -12.38 -4.57 15.12
N LEU A 43 -11.88 -3.69 14.25
CA LEU A 43 -10.79 -3.99 13.33
C LEU A 43 -9.62 -3.02 13.56
N LEU A 44 -8.50 -3.55 14.03
CA LEU A 44 -7.24 -2.80 14.12
C LEU A 44 -6.43 -3.01 12.84
N VAL A 45 -6.20 -1.94 12.08
CA VAL A 45 -5.37 -1.97 10.87
C VAL A 45 -3.98 -1.42 11.19
N LEU A 46 -2.94 -2.24 11.00
CA LEU A 46 -1.54 -1.84 11.14
C LEU A 46 -0.91 -1.79 9.75
N ASP A 47 -0.66 -0.58 9.26
CA ASP A 47 -0.13 -0.35 7.91
C ASP A 47 1.42 -0.30 7.89
N ASP A 48 2.02 -0.84 6.82
CA ASP A 48 3.47 -0.89 6.56
C ASP A 48 4.31 -1.42 7.73
N VAL A 49 3.94 -2.57 8.30
CA VAL A 49 4.67 -3.19 9.42
C VAL A 49 5.94 -3.88 8.93
N TRP A 50 7.08 -3.55 9.54
CA TRP A 50 8.39 -4.09 9.15
C TRP A 50 8.65 -5.48 9.75
N PRO A 51 9.49 -6.32 9.13
CA PRO A 51 9.72 -7.72 9.54
C PRO A 51 10.10 -7.90 11.02
N ASN A 52 10.91 -7.00 11.56
CA ASN A 52 11.41 -7.06 12.94
C ASN A 52 10.35 -6.76 14.01
N SER A 53 9.13 -6.41 13.59
CA SER A 53 8.03 -6.02 14.47
C SER A 53 6.99 -7.12 14.67
N GLU A 54 7.19 -8.33 14.14
CA GLU A 54 6.22 -9.44 14.25
C GLU A 54 5.82 -9.73 15.70
N THR A 55 6.81 -9.81 16.61
CA THR A 55 6.59 -10.05 18.04
C THR A 55 5.79 -8.93 18.72
N LEU A 56 5.86 -7.70 18.20
CA LEU A 56 5.06 -6.59 18.68
C LEU A 56 3.59 -6.78 18.33
N VAL A 57 3.30 -7.19 17.10
CA VAL A 57 1.94 -7.42 16.63
C VAL A 57 1.31 -8.60 17.37
N GLU A 58 2.09 -9.65 17.68
CA GLU A 58 1.63 -10.76 18.53
C GLU A 58 1.13 -10.28 19.90
N LYS A 59 1.85 -9.34 20.53
CA LYS A 59 1.43 -8.75 21.82
C LYS A 59 0.09 -8.00 21.74
N LEU A 60 -0.33 -7.60 20.54
CA LEU A 60 -1.60 -6.90 20.31
C LEU A 60 -2.78 -7.85 20.03
N GLN A 61 -2.54 -9.16 19.94
CA GLN A 61 -3.60 -10.15 19.73
C GLN A 61 -4.38 -10.40 21.03
N PHE A 62 -5.32 -9.49 21.32
CA PHE A 62 -6.16 -9.55 22.51
C PHE A 62 -7.30 -10.57 22.36
N GLN A 63 -7.66 -11.21 23.47
CA GLN A 63 -8.84 -12.10 23.56
C GLN A 63 -10.09 -11.25 23.81
N ILE A 64 -10.56 -10.56 22.77
CA ILE A 64 -11.75 -9.70 22.77
C ILE A 64 -12.74 -10.26 21.74
N SER A 65 -14.03 -10.26 22.08
CA SER A 65 -15.08 -10.74 21.16
C SER A 65 -15.13 -9.87 19.90
N ASP A 66 -15.25 -10.50 18.71
CA ASP A 66 -15.31 -9.84 17.40
C ASP A 66 -14.18 -8.82 17.12
N PHE A 67 -13.00 -9.05 17.70
CA PHE A 67 -11.79 -8.28 17.43
C PHE A 67 -10.93 -8.96 16.35
N LYS A 68 -10.52 -8.18 15.34
CA LYS A 68 -9.61 -8.61 14.28
C LYS A 68 -8.46 -7.63 14.11
N ILE A 69 -7.31 -8.15 13.70
CA ILE A 69 -6.16 -7.35 13.29
C ILE A 69 -5.91 -7.61 11.81
N LEU A 70 -5.78 -6.55 11.02
CA LEU A 70 -5.28 -6.60 9.66
C LEU A 70 -3.91 -5.93 9.63
N VAL A 71 -2.91 -6.66 9.13
CA VAL A 71 -1.55 -6.14 8.97
C VAL A 71 -1.22 -6.08 7.49
N THR A 72 -0.72 -4.93 7.03
CA THR A 72 -0.07 -4.82 5.72
C THR A 72 1.44 -4.80 5.94
N SER A 73 2.18 -5.56 5.12
CA SER A 73 3.63 -5.64 5.20
C SER A 73 4.22 -6.00 3.84
N ARG A 74 5.52 -5.75 3.68
CA ARG A 74 6.31 -6.18 2.52
C ARG A 74 6.76 -7.64 2.60
N VAL A 75 6.57 -8.27 3.77
CA VAL A 75 6.87 -9.69 4.00
C VAL A 75 5.65 -10.38 4.60
N ALA A 76 5.59 -11.71 4.44
CA ALA A 76 4.61 -12.51 5.16
C ALA A 76 5.05 -12.70 6.62
N PHE A 77 4.09 -12.62 7.55
CA PHE A 77 4.29 -12.97 8.95
C PHE A 77 3.74 -14.38 9.19
N PRO A 78 4.59 -15.42 9.22
CA PRO A 78 4.16 -16.82 9.24
C PRO A 78 3.38 -17.20 10.49
N ARG A 79 3.47 -16.40 11.56
CA ARG A 79 2.74 -16.65 12.81
C ARG A 79 1.28 -16.21 12.79
N PHE A 80 0.82 -15.57 11.72
CA PHE A 80 -0.57 -15.17 11.54
C PHE A 80 -1.37 -16.25 10.82
N SER A 81 -2.61 -16.46 11.26
CA SER A 81 -3.47 -17.54 10.80
C SER A 81 -3.88 -17.42 9.33
N THR A 82 -3.95 -16.20 8.79
CA THR A 82 -4.35 -15.93 7.40
C THR A 82 -3.38 -14.93 6.78
N THR A 83 -2.68 -15.36 5.72
CA THR A 83 -1.82 -14.48 4.91
C THR A 83 -2.43 -14.30 3.53
N CYS A 84 -2.58 -13.05 3.09
CA CYS A 84 -2.95 -12.71 1.72
C CYS A 84 -1.75 -12.11 0.99
N ILE A 85 -1.18 -12.85 0.03
CA ILE A 85 -0.08 -12.36 -0.79
C ILE A 85 -0.67 -11.65 -2.01
N LEU A 86 -0.56 -10.32 -2.04
CA LEU A 86 -0.96 -9.53 -3.19
C LEU A 86 0.01 -9.75 -4.36
N LYS A 87 -0.50 -10.33 -5.45
CA LYS A 87 0.26 -10.54 -6.69
C LYS A 87 0.21 -9.28 -7.55
N PRO A 88 1.20 -9.06 -8.43
CA PRO A 88 1.07 -8.09 -9.51
C PRO A 88 -0.21 -8.33 -10.31
N LEU A 89 -0.75 -7.27 -10.89
CA LEU A 89 -1.92 -7.36 -11.77
C LEU A 89 -1.64 -8.28 -12.95
N VAL A 90 -2.64 -9.06 -13.35
CA VAL A 90 -2.63 -9.72 -14.66
C VAL A 90 -2.63 -8.65 -15.75
N HIS A 91 -2.16 -9.03 -16.94
CA HIS A 91 -1.90 -8.07 -18.02
C HIS A 91 -3.16 -7.31 -18.43
N GLU A 92 -4.30 -7.99 -18.49
CA GLU A 92 -5.60 -7.43 -18.86
C GLU A 92 -6.02 -6.32 -17.88
N ASP A 93 -5.93 -6.58 -16.57
CA ASP A 93 -6.23 -5.61 -15.51
C ASP A 93 -5.23 -4.45 -15.52
N ALA A 94 -3.96 -4.73 -15.83
CA ALA A 94 -2.93 -3.70 -15.96
C ALA A 94 -3.21 -2.74 -17.13
N VAL A 95 -3.70 -3.25 -18.26
CA VAL A 95 -4.14 -2.45 -19.42
C VAL A 95 -5.38 -1.61 -19.05
N ILE A 96 -6.36 -2.18 -18.36
CA ILE A 96 -7.54 -1.46 -17.87
C ILE A 96 -7.12 -0.30 -16.96
N LEU A 97 -6.23 -0.57 -16.00
CA LEU A 97 -5.73 0.43 -15.07
C LEU A 97 -4.93 1.52 -15.78
N PHE A 98 -4.14 1.15 -16.79
CA PHE A 98 -3.40 2.09 -17.62
C PHE A 98 -4.34 3.05 -18.34
N HIS A 99 -5.36 2.54 -19.05
CA HIS A 99 -6.34 3.39 -19.75
C HIS A 99 -7.07 4.34 -18.81
N HIS A 100 -7.43 3.86 -17.61
CA HIS A 100 -8.04 4.68 -16.57
C HIS A 100 -7.15 5.89 -16.20
N PHE A 101 -5.87 5.66 -15.91
CA PHE A 101 -4.97 6.75 -15.51
C PHE A 101 -4.47 7.60 -16.70
N ALA A 102 -4.35 7.04 -17.89
CA ALA A 102 -4.02 7.77 -19.10
C ALA A 102 -5.19 8.64 -19.60
N GLN A 103 -6.39 8.51 -19.00
CA GLN A 103 -7.63 9.16 -19.45
C GLN A 103 -7.89 8.95 -20.95
N MET A 104 -7.56 7.75 -21.44
CA MET A 104 -7.86 7.38 -22.81
C MET A 104 -9.35 7.04 -22.89
N GLU A 105 -10.14 7.91 -23.51
CA GLU A 105 -11.55 7.61 -23.78
C GLU A 105 -11.69 6.33 -24.62
N LYS A 106 -12.72 5.52 -24.35
CA LYS A 106 -13.00 4.30 -25.14
C LYS A 106 -13.15 4.54 -26.64
N ASN A 107 -13.44 5.79 -27.04
CA ASN A 107 -13.70 6.20 -28.42
C ASN A 107 -12.52 6.89 -29.10
N SER A 108 -11.39 7.11 -28.42
CA SER A 108 -10.16 7.67 -29.03
C SER A 108 -9.24 6.61 -29.63
N SER A 109 -9.81 5.41 -29.90
CA SER A 109 -9.13 4.24 -30.46
C SER A 109 -8.50 4.46 -31.83
N ASP A 110 -8.76 5.60 -32.47
CA ASP A 110 -8.41 5.79 -33.87
C ASP A 110 -6.99 6.35 -34.10
N ILE A 111 -6.21 6.66 -33.05
CA ILE A 111 -4.84 7.20 -33.25
C ILE A 111 -3.78 6.61 -32.30
N ILE A 112 -4.14 6.03 -31.15
CA ILE A 112 -3.13 5.50 -30.20
C ILE A 112 -2.84 4.03 -30.52
N ASP A 113 -1.60 3.78 -30.94
CA ASP A 113 -1.04 2.47 -31.25
C ASP A 113 -1.18 1.51 -30.06
N LYS A 114 -2.08 0.53 -30.19
CA LYS A 114 -2.32 -0.50 -29.17
C LYS A 114 -1.04 -1.25 -28.81
N ASP A 115 -0.12 -1.44 -29.77
CA ASP A 115 1.17 -2.09 -29.52
C ASP A 115 2.05 -1.27 -28.57
N LEU A 116 1.94 0.06 -28.62
CA LEU A 116 2.70 0.94 -27.74
C LEU A 116 2.18 0.89 -26.30
N VAL A 117 0.85 0.90 -26.11
CA VAL A 117 0.22 0.69 -24.80
C VAL A 117 0.66 -0.65 -24.21
N GLU A 118 0.57 -1.72 -24.99
CA GLU A 118 1.02 -3.07 -24.62
C GLU A 118 2.47 -3.10 -24.14
N LYS A 119 3.39 -2.47 -24.89
CA LYS A 119 4.81 -2.38 -24.53
C LYS A 119 5.05 -1.61 -23.23
N VAL A 120 4.35 -0.49 -23.03
CA VAL A 120 4.43 0.28 -21.79
C VAL A 120 3.95 -0.55 -20.61
N VAL A 121 2.75 -1.13 -20.72
CA VAL A 121 2.12 -1.90 -19.63
C VAL A 121 2.97 -3.11 -19.25
N ARG A 122 3.53 -3.84 -20.22
CA ARG A 122 4.46 -4.95 -19.95
C ARG A 122 5.70 -4.50 -19.19
N SER A 123 6.20 -3.30 -19.47
CA SER A 123 7.36 -2.73 -18.77
C SER A 123 7.06 -2.40 -17.30
N CYS A 124 5.79 -2.15 -16.96
CA CYS A 124 5.34 -1.92 -15.59
C CYS A 124 5.22 -3.22 -14.76
N LYS A 125 5.32 -4.40 -15.39
CA LYS A 125 5.29 -5.72 -14.73
C LYS A 125 4.08 -5.94 -13.80
N GLY A 126 2.94 -5.38 -14.16
CA GLY A 126 1.70 -5.49 -13.37
C GLY A 126 1.70 -4.70 -12.05
N LEU A 127 2.69 -3.85 -11.79
CA LEU A 127 2.75 -3.04 -10.56
C LEU A 127 1.80 -1.83 -10.66
N PRO A 128 0.73 -1.74 -9.85
CA PRO A 128 -0.27 -0.67 -9.97
C PRO A 128 0.32 0.74 -9.86
N LEU A 129 1.31 0.94 -8.97
CA LEU A 129 1.95 2.24 -8.78
C LEU A 129 2.79 2.66 -10.01
N ALA A 130 3.54 1.72 -10.61
CA ALA A 130 4.31 2.00 -11.82
C ALA A 130 3.39 2.34 -12.99
N ILE A 131 2.30 1.58 -13.15
CA ILE A 131 1.26 1.83 -14.16
C ILE A 131 0.68 3.23 -13.95
N LYS A 132 0.27 3.60 -12.74
CA LYS A 132 -0.28 4.91 -12.43
C LYS A 132 0.68 6.04 -12.81
N VAL A 133 1.94 5.94 -12.40
CA VAL A 133 2.96 6.97 -12.66
C VAL A 133 3.18 7.15 -14.16
N ILE A 134 3.39 6.06 -14.89
CA ILE A 134 3.68 6.10 -16.33
C ILE A 134 2.44 6.48 -17.14
N ALA A 135 1.27 5.93 -16.83
CA ALA A 135 0.03 6.27 -17.52
C ALA A 135 -0.33 7.75 -17.34
N THR A 136 -0.16 8.28 -16.12
CA THR A 136 -0.44 9.70 -15.84
C THR A 136 0.57 10.61 -16.54
N SER A 137 1.85 10.22 -16.63
CA SER A 137 2.87 11.02 -17.34
C SER A 137 2.65 11.06 -18.85
N LEU A 138 2.03 10.03 -19.43
CA LEU A 138 1.70 9.90 -20.85
C LEU A 138 0.38 10.56 -21.25
N ARG A 139 -0.45 10.95 -20.29
CA ARG A 139 -1.73 11.61 -20.52
C ARG A 139 -1.54 12.88 -21.35
N ASN A 140 -2.31 13.00 -22.45
CA ASN A 140 -2.29 14.13 -23.38
C ASN A 140 -0.91 14.42 -24.01
N GLN A 141 0.01 13.46 -24.00
CA GLN A 141 1.35 13.61 -24.57
C GLN A 141 1.40 13.18 -26.04
N PRO A 142 2.27 13.79 -26.86
CA PRO A 142 2.45 13.40 -28.25
C PRO A 142 3.06 12.00 -28.37
N TYR A 143 2.78 11.32 -29.47
CA TYR A 143 3.22 9.96 -29.76
C TYR A 143 4.75 9.75 -29.64
N ASP A 144 5.55 10.76 -29.99
CA ASP A 144 7.01 10.71 -29.85
C ASP A 144 7.47 10.49 -28.40
N LEU A 145 6.77 11.09 -27.43
CA LEU A 145 7.09 10.92 -26.02
C LEU A 145 6.78 9.50 -25.55
N TRP A 146 5.71 8.90 -26.05
CA TRP A 146 5.36 7.51 -25.74
C TRP A 146 6.44 6.54 -26.24
N ARG A 147 6.92 6.72 -27.49
CA ARG A 147 8.04 5.92 -28.02
C ARG A 147 9.32 6.10 -27.21
N LYS A 148 9.62 7.33 -26.80
CA LYS A 148 10.76 7.63 -25.94
C LYS A 148 10.67 6.90 -24.59
N ILE A 149 9.51 6.97 -23.93
CA ILE A 149 9.29 6.30 -22.64
C ILE A 149 9.41 4.78 -22.77
N VAL A 150 8.88 4.17 -23.84
CA VAL A 150 9.06 2.73 -24.09
C VAL A 150 10.54 2.36 -24.24
N LYS A 151 11.32 3.19 -24.93
CA LYS A 151 12.77 2.98 -25.09
C LYS A 151 13.52 3.15 -23.76
N GLU A 152 13.16 4.13 -22.94
CA GLU A 152 13.78 4.34 -21.63
C GLU A 152 13.41 3.23 -20.63
N LEU A 153 12.17 2.74 -20.68
CA LEU A 153 11.71 1.61 -19.87
C LEU A 153 12.43 0.31 -20.24
N SER A 154 12.63 0.03 -21.53
CA SER A 154 13.36 -1.16 -21.97
C SER A 154 14.85 -1.12 -21.61
N GLN A 155 15.41 0.08 -21.41
CA GLN A 155 16.77 0.30 -20.92
C GLN A 155 16.88 0.34 -19.39
N GLY A 156 15.75 0.22 -18.66
CA GLY A 156 15.72 0.27 -17.20
C GLY A 156 15.89 1.66 -16.57
N MET A 157 15.84 2.73 -17.38
CA MET A 157 16.18 4.10 -16.96
C MET A 157 15.08 4.80 -16.15
N LEU A 158 13.82 4.40 -16.31
CA LEU A 158 12.66 5.04 -15.66
C LEU A 158 12.19 4.35 -14.36
N LEU A 159 12.74 3.18 -14.04
CA LEU A 159 12.37 2.41 -12.83
C LEU A 159 13.43 2.53 -11.72
N GLY A 160 14.43 3.39 -11.89
CA GLY A 160 15.32 3.80 -10.81
C GLY A 160 14.63 4.78 -9.85
N PRO A 161 15.05 4.85 -8.58
CA PRO A 161 14.51 5.84 -7.64
C PRO A 161 14.73 7.24 -8.21
N SER A 162 13.67 8.06 -8.22
CA SER A 162 13.72 9.46 -8.67
C SER A 162 14.93 10.19 -8.08
N PRO A 163 15.65 11.03 -8.84
CA PRO A 163 16.82 11.77 -8.34
C PRO A 163 16.52 12.79 -7.22
N ILE A 164 15.24 12.96 -6.84
CA ILE A 164 14.79 14.05 -5.97
C ILE A 164 14.98 13.72 -4.47
N SER A 165 15.27 12.47 -4.09
CA SER A 165 15.47 12.11 -2.66
C SER A 165 16.93 12.04 -2.21
N ARG A 166 17.89 12.60 -2.95
CA ARG A 166 19.26 12.82 -2.44
C ARG A 166 19.56 14.30 -2.36
N ARG A 167 19.14 14.91 -1.26
CA ARG A 167 19.87 16.02 -0.65
C ARG A 167 20.10 15.70 0.83
N PRO A 168 21.26 16.12 1.37
CA PRO A 168 21.82 15.63 2.63
C PRO A 168 20.95 15.95 3.85
#